data_AF-A0A0J6S307-F1
#
_entry.id   AF-A0A0J6S307-F1
#
_cell.length_a   1.000
_cell.length_b   1.000
_cell.length_c   1.000
_cell.angle_alpha   90.00
_cell.angle_beta   90.00
_cell.angle_gamma   90.00
#
_symmetry.space_group_name_H-M   'P 1'
#
loop_
_entity.id
_entity.type
_entity.pdbx_description
1 polymer ?
#
loop_
_entity_poly.entity_id
_entity_poly.type
_entity_poly.pdbx_seq_one_letter_code
_entity_poly.pdbx_strand_id
1 'polypeptide(L)'
;GVMNTMVSNMRHDSTGIAATEQVGQSKVVNVGQTAIENVGKAKKVVVGEELLVQVGQASLLMKKDGTILLKGVTVYVDGSEHVQINAEIVDNN
;
A
#
# COMPACT_ATOMS: atom_id res chain seq x y z
N GLY A 1 20.21 -19.95 12.41
CA GLY A 1 20.50 -19.14 13.62
C GLY A 1 19.59 -17.94 13.62
N VAL A 2 19.29 -17.37 14.79
CA VAL A 2 18.49 -16.14 14.90
C VAL A 2 19.44 -14.96 15.07
N MET A 3 19.27 -13.91 14.27
CA MET A 3 19.96 -12.64 14.44
C MET A 3 18.95 -11.61 14.95
N ASN A 4 19.24 -10.98 16.09
CA ASN A 4 18.45 -9.87 16.59
C ASN A 4 19.26 -8.58 16.49
N THR A 5 18.64 -7.49 16.03
CA THR A 5 19.26 -6.17 16.00
C THR A 5 18.36 -5.21 16.75
N MET A 6 18.89 -4.62 17.83
CA MET A 6 18.20 -3.59 18.60
C MET A 6 18.93 -2.27 18.41
N VAL A 7 18.19 -1.21 18.13
CA VAL A 7 18.72 0.15 17.98
C VAL A 7 17.99 1.05 18.97
N SER A 8 18.72 1.69 19.89
CA SER A 8 18.11 2.49 20.96
C SER A 8 17.74 3.91 20.54
N ASN A 9 18.44 4.50 19.56
CA ASN A 9 18.25 5.91 19.19
C ASN A 9 18.05 6.11 17.68
N MET A 10 19.05 5.78 16.85
CA MET A 10 18.99 6.04 15.40
C MET A 10 19.65 4.93 14.59
N ARG A 11 19.01 4.57 13.47
CA ARG A 11 19.58 3.73 12.40
C ARG A 11 19.54 4.51 11.09
N HIS A 12 20.66 4.53 10.37
CA HIS A 12 20.75 5.08 9.01
C HIS A 12 21.34 4.01 8.09
N ASP A 13 20.61 3.65 7.04
CA ASP A 13 21.06 2.72 6.02
C ASP A 13 21.14 3.47 4.67
N SER A 14 22.27 3.34 3.98
CA SER A 14 22.47 3.90 2.64
C SER A 14 23.01 2.83 1.72
N THR A 15 22.52 2.78 0.49
CA THR A 15 22.92 1.82 -0.53
C THR A 15 23.17 2.55 -1.84
N GLY A 16 24.35 2.35 -2.44
CA GLY A 16 24.77 3.12 -3.61
C GLY A 16 24.14 2.68 -4.93
N ILE A 17 23.92 1.37 -5.12
CA ILE A 17 23.48 0.82 -6.41
C ILE A 17 22.15 0.08 -6.29
N ALA A 18 22.08 -0.96 -5.45
CA ALA A 18 20.89 -1.80 -5.33
C ALA A 18 20.77 -2.45 -3.93
N ALA A 19 19.55 -2.51 -3.42
CA ALA A 19 19.18 -3.24 -2.21
C ALA A 19 18.11 -4.28 -2.55
N THR A 20 18.26 -5.50 -2.06
CA THR A 20 17.28 -6.58 -2.18
C THR A 20 17.03 -7.18 -0.81
N GLU A 21 15.77 -7.30 -0.42
CA GLU A 21 15.36 -7.98 0.81
C GLU A 21 14.48 -9.16 0.44
N GLN A 22 14.78 -10.34 1.00
CA GLN A 22 14.00 -11.56 0.81
C GLN A 22 13.60 -12.09 2.18
N VAL A 23 12.31 -12.34 2.35
CA VAL A 23 11.75 -12.81 3.63
C VAL A 23 11.02 -14.13 3.38
N GLY A 24 11.43 -15.19 4.09
CA GLY A 24 10.93 -16.54 3.82
C GLY A 24 9.54 -16.85 4.38
N GLN A 25 9.05 -16.09 5.37
CA GLN A 25 7.76 -16.34 6.01
C GLN A 25 6.94 -15.06 6.18
N SER A 26 7.37 -14.16 7.06
CA SER A 26 6.60 -12.95 7.39
C SER A 26 7.50 -11.73 7.61
N LYS A 27 7.04 -10.58 7.12
CA LYS A 27 7.62 -9.26 7.37
C LYS A 27 6.58 -8.39 8.05
N VAL A 28 6.88 -7.93 9.26
CA VAL A 28 6.02 -7.02 10.02
C VAL A 28 6.79 -5.73 10.26
N VAL A 29 6.19 -4.60 9.90
CA VAL A 29 6.77 -3.27 10.10
C VAL A 29 5.80 -2.45 10.93
N ASN A 30 6.21 -2.09 12.15
CA ASN A 30 5.45 -1.21 13.02
C ASN A 30 6.17 0.14 13.08
N VAL A 31 5.46 1.22 12.80
CA VAL A 31 5.99 2.58 12.83
C VAL A 31 5.17 3.41 13.81
N GLY A 32 5.83 4.02 14.79
CA GLY A 32 5.14 4.72 15.88
C GLY A 32 4.62 6.12 15.52
N GLN A 33 5.14 6.75 14.45
CA GLN A 33 4.76 8.11 14.06
C GLN A 33 4.53 8.23 12.54
N THR A 34 5.58 8.20 11.73
CA THR A 34 5.48 8.52 10.30
C THR A 34 6.39 7.61 9.47
N ALA A 35 5.83 7.07 8.38
CA ALA A 35 6.56 6.37 7.34
C ALA A 35 6.47 7.17 6.03
N ILE A 36 7.63 7.43 5.41
CA ILE A 36 7.71 8.14 4.13
C ILE A 36 8.47 7.25 3.14
N GLU A 37 7.90 7.05 1.96
CA GLU A 37 8.50 6.28 0.88
C GLU A 37 8.48 7.10 -0.41
N ASN A 38 9.66 7.52 -0.87
CA ASN A 38 9.82 8.29 -2.09
C ASN A 38 10.43 7.39 -3.17
N VAL A 39 9.70 7.16 -4.26
CA VAL A 39 10.11 6.28 -5.36
C VAL A 39 10.25 7.09 -6.64
N GLY A 40 11.47 7.18 -7.18
CA GLY A 40 11.77 8.08 -8.30
C GLY A 40 11.23 7.65 -9.68
N LYS A 41 10.84 6.39 -9.86
CA LYS A 41 10.33 5.88 -11.16
C LYS A 41 9.02 5.10 -11.03
N ALA A 42 9.05 3.91 -10.43
CA ALA A 42 7.88 3.06 -10.33
C ALA A 42 7.89 2.24 -9.05
N LYS A 43 6.74 2.18 -8.37
CA LYS A 43 6.47 1.29 -7.24
C LYS A 43 5.51 0.20 -7.69
N LYS A 44 5.96 -1.06 -7.65
CA LYS A 44 5.13 -2.22 -7.99
C LYS A 44 4.82 -3.01 -6.73
N VAL A 45 3.54 -3.24 -6.46
CA VAL A 45 3.06 -4.08 -5.36
C VAL A 45 2.29 -5.24 -5.98
N VAL A 46 2.75 -6.47 -5.75
CA VAL A 46 2.08 -7.68 -6.21
C VAL A 46 1.66 -8.46 -4.98
N VAL A 47 0.38 -8.77 -4.88
CA VAL A 47 -0.22 -9.45 -3.72
C VAL A 47 -0.98 -10.67 -4.21
N GLY A 48 -0.83 -11.80 -3.51
CA GLY A 48 -1.41 -13.07 -3.94
C GLY A 48 -2.90 -13.23 -3.67
N GLU A 49 -3.40 -12.64 -2.57
CA GLU A 49 -4.76 -12.89 -2.08
C GLU A 49 -5.54 -11.59 -1.86
N GLU A 50 -5.04 -10.69 -1.00
CA GLU A 50 -5.77 -9.49 -0.61
C GLU A 50 -4.82 -8.33 -0.26
N LEU A 51 -5.11 -7.13 -0.78
CA LEU A 51 -4.47 -5.88 -0.39
C LEU A 51 -5.48 -4.94 0.26
N LEU A 52 -5.28 -4.64 1.55
CA LEU A 52 -6.06 -3.68 2.32
C LEU A 52 -5.21 -2.46 2.68
N VAL A 53 -5.71 -1.27 2.33
CA VAL A 53 -5.19 0.01 2.82
C VAL A 53 -6.29 0.66 3.66
N GLN A 54 -6.10 0.72 4.97
CA GLN A 54 -7.10 1.21 5.90
C GLN A 54 -6.61 2.46 6.64
N VAL A 55 -7.46 3.48 6.73
CA VAL A 55 -7.21 4.73 7.46
C VAL A 55 -8.47 5.08 8.26
N GLY A 56 -8.48 4.75 9.55
CA GLY A 56 -9.65 4.94 10.40
C GLY A 56 -10.89 4.26 9.80
N GLN A 57 -11.89 5.07 9.41
CA GLN A 57 -13.16 4.63 8.79
C GLN A 57 -13.09 4.42 7.27
N ALA A 58 -12.00 4.84 6.62
CA ALA A 58 -11.80 4.68 5.19
C ALA A 58 -11.00 3.41 4.88
N SER A 59 -11.31 2.75 3.76
CA SER A 59 -10.55 1.60 3.29
C SER A 59 -10.57 1.46 1.78
N LEU A 60 -9.43 1.10 1.21
CA LEU A 60 -9.30 0.52 -0.13
C LEU A 60 -8.96 -0.96 0.02
N LEU A 61 -9.77 -1.82 -0.57
CA LEU A 61 -9.60 -3.28 -0.54
C LEU A 61 -9.58 -3.82 -1.96
N MET A 62 -8.55 -4.59 -2.30
CA MET A 62 -8.41 -5.29 -3.58
C MET A 62 -8.24 -6.78 -3.31
N LYS A 63 -9.05 -7.61 -3.98
CA LYS A 63 -9.04 -9.07 -3.82
C LYS A 63 -8.55 -9.76 -5.08
N LYS A 64 -8.07 -10.99 -4.93
CA LYS A 64 -7.64 -11.87 -6.01
C LYS A 64 -8.70 -12.13 -7.09
N ASP A 65 -9.98 -12.10 -6.72
CA ASP A 65 -11.12 -12.28 -7.64
C ASP A 65 -11.40 -11.05 -8.52
N GLY A 66 -10.63 -9.97 -8.36
CA GLY A 66 -10.80 -8.72 -9.09
C GLY A 66 -11.73 -7.71 -8.40
N THR A 67 -12.35 -8.08 -7.28
CA THR A 67 -13.21 -7.15 -6.53
C THR A 67 -12.36 -6.02 -5.93
N ILE A 68 -12.78 -4.78 -6.20
CA ILE A 68 -12.21 -3.56 -5.59
C ILE A 68 -13.31 -2.88 -4.78
N LEU A 69 -13.05 -2.62 -3.50
CA LEU A 69 -13.94 -1.87 -2.63
C LEU A 69 -13.26 -0.59 -2.17
N LEU A 70 -13.88 0.54 -2.48
CA LEU A 70 -13.52 1.84 -1.93
C LEU A 70 -14.62 2.26 -0.95
N LYS A 71 -14.27 2.39 0.33
CA LYS A 71 -15.21 2.76 1.40
C LYS A 71 -14.73 4.01 2.12
N GLY A 72 -15.65 4.91 2.42
CA GLY A 72 -15.42 6.13 3.18
C GLY A 72 -16.73 6.85 3.49
N VAL A 73 -16.66 7.91 4.29
CA VAL A 73 -17.84 8.76 4.61
C VAL A 73 -18.15 9.70 3.44
N THR A 74 -17.13 10.33 2.87
CA THR A 74 -17.23 11.20 1.71
C THR A 74 -16.10 10.84 0.76
N VAL A 75 -16.44 10.62 -0.52
CA VAL A 75 -15.47 10.28 -1.57
C VAL A 75 -15.58 11.35 -2.66
N TYR A 76 -14.51 12.10 -2.86
CA TYR A 76 -14.39 13.05 -3.96
C TYR A 76 -13.66 12.36 -5.12
N VAL A 77 -14.22 12.47 -6.32
CA VAL A 77 -13.58 12.05 -7.57
C VAL A 77 -13.50 13.28 -8.45
N ASP A 78 -12.30 13.81 -8.63
CA ASP A 78 -12.03 15.00 -9.43
C ASP A 78 -11.00 14.66 -10.50
N GLY A 79 -11.33 14.96 -11.75
CA GLY A 79 -10.49 14.75 -12.91
C GLY A 79 -10.40 16.01 -13.73
N SER A 80 -9.18 16.52 -13.94
CA SER A 80 -8.92 17.80 -14.62
C SER A 80 -9.33 17.82 -16.10
N GLU A 81 -9.39 16.66 -16.74
CA GLU A 81 -9.76 16.53 -18.16
C GLU A 81 -11.00 15.67 -18.32
N HIS A 82 -10.96 14.41 -17.86
CA HIS A 82 -12.07 13.48 -18.04
C HIS A 82 -12.11 12.41 -16.94
N VAL A 83 -13.32 12.03 -16.54
CA VAL A 83 -13.59 10.85 -15.70
C VAL A 83 -14.56 9.96 -16.46
N GLN A 84 -14.17 8.70 -16.72
CA GLN A 84 -14.99 7.71 -17.43
C GLN A 84 -15.25 6.49 -16.55
N ILE A 85 -16.48 5.99 -16.56
CA ILE A 85 -16.89 4.76 -15.89
C ILE A 85 -17.55 3.86 -16.92
N ASN A 86 -17.00 2.65 -17.10
CA ASN A 86 -17.53 1.63 -18.01
C ASN A 86 -17.86 0.38 -17.21
N ALA A 87 -19.11 -0.08 -17.28
CA ALA A 87 -19.56 -1.34 -16.71
C ALA A 87 -20.78 -1.84 -17.49
N GLU A 88 -21.10 -3.13 -17.37
CA GLU A 88 -22.35 -3.69 -17.91
C GLU A 88 -23.57 -3.06 -17.23
N ILE A 89 -23.48 -2.84 -15.92
CA ILE A 89 -24.50 -2.19 -15.10
C ILE A 89 -23.81 -1.18 -14.18
N VAL A 90 -24.34 0.04 -14.13
CA VAL A 90 -24.00 1.06 -13.14
C VAL A 90 -25.26 1.36 -12.36
N ASP A 91 -25.23 1.09 -11.06
CA ASP A 91 -26.30 1.44 -10.13
C ASP A 91 -25.90 2.70 -9.34
N ASN A 92 -26.80 3.67 -9.33
CA ASN A 92 -26.69 4.88 -8.51
C ASN A 92 -28.07 5.16 -7.93
N ASN A 93 -28.17 5.05 -6.61
CA ASN A 93 -29.41 5.19 -5.87
C ASN A 93 -29.87 6.65 -5.74
#